data_AF-A0A7S3B0G0-F1
#
_entry.id   AF-A0A7S3B0G0-F1
#
_cell.length_a   1.000
_cell.length_b   1.000
_cell.length_c   1.000
_cell.angle_alpha   90.00
_cell.angle_beta   90.00
_cell.angle_gamma   90.00
#
_symmetry.space_group_name_H-M   'P 1'
#
loop_
_entity.id
_entity.type
_entity.pdbx_description
1 polymer ?
#
loop_
_entity_poly.entity_id
_entity_poly.type
_entity_poly.pdbx_seq_one_letter_code
_entity_poly.pdbx_strand_id
1 'polypeptide(L)'
;MRIGEGGRLEVTDQTETCGCCNQVRVIVETRGRLMLCDACFLGMNRPLVYECEGCGRYQRIPHPMYRYQPTPGEFGNTSWACQVRCGAQTHWRLKPSELDRVPAEDCPDSWGVRDEWLASIRAQRLAERQAGAERHRQPVIDADGYWQETLVFVALLGMLASLALPEKVRSYVVLGCLLLWLARSHLQVAAGRLLLQWARPMHG
;
A
#
# COMPACT_ATOMS: atom_id res chain seq x y z
N MET A 1 18.65 -11.43 17.74
CA MET A 1 18.44 -12.56 16.81
C MET A 1 19.76 -13.30 16.68
N ARG A 2 19.79 -14.59 17.01
CA ARG A 2 20.99 -15.44 16.92
C ARG A 2 20.67 -16.68 16.10
N ILE A 3 21.63 -17.18 15.34
CA ILE A 3 21.48 -18.46 14.62
C ILE A 3 21.93 -19.54 15.61
N GLY A 4 21.01 -20.41 16.04
CA GLY A 4 21.33 -21.54 16.91
C GLY A 4 22.13 -22.62 16.18
N GLU A 5 22.69 -23.59 16.91
CA GLU A 5 23.54 -24.66 16.36
C GLU A 5 22.87 -25.49 15.26
N GLY A 6 21.53 -25.48 15.18
CA GLY A 6 20.76 -26.15 14.13
C GLY A 6 20.39 -25.26 12.91
N GLY A 7 20.98 -24.07 12.76
CA GLY A 7 20.64 -23.14 11.67
C GLY A 7 19.26 -22.47 11.80
N ARG A 8 18.55 -22.70 12.93
CA ARG A 8 17.30 -22.00 13.25
C ARG A 8 17.60 -20.63 13.84
N LEU A 9 16.81 -19.65 13.41
CA LEU A 9 16.84 -18.31 14.01
C LEU A 9 16.17 -18.38 15.39
N GLU A 10 17.00 -18.24 16.42
CA GLU A 10 16.55 -18.11 17.80
C GLU A 10 16.37 -16.63 18.12
N VAL A 11 15.09 -16.24 18.24
CA VAL A 11 14.73 -14.97 18.86
C VAL A 11 14.69 -15.22 20.36
N THR A 12 15.81 -14.95 21.02
CA THR A 12 15.79 -14.90 22.48
C THR A 12 15.40 -13.49 22.89
N ASP A 13 14.17 -13.36 23.34
CA ASP A 13 13.68 -12.11 23.92
C ASP A 13 14.50 -11.82 25.18
N GLN A 14 15.38 -10.83 25.08
CA GLN A 14 16.17 -10.37 26.21
C GLN A 14 15.23 -9.59 27.14
N THR A 15 14.82 -10.25 28.22
CA THR A 15 13.97 -9.64 29.25
C THR A 15 14.87 -8.99 30.29
N GLU A 16 14.82 -7.67 30.41
CA GLU A 16 15.58 -6.90 31.40
C GLU A 16 14.72 -5.74 31.96
N THR A 17 15.26 -4.98 32.90
CA THR A 17 14.55 -3.82 33.46
C THR A 17 14.65 -2.63 32.50
N CYS A 18 13.53 -2.18 31.97
CA CYS A 18 13.47 -0.98 31.12
C CYS A 18 13.90 0.25 31.92
N GLY A 19 14.89 0.99 31.43
CA GLY A 19 15.42 2.18 32.12
C GLY A 19 14.47 3.39 32.13
N CYS A 20 13.36 3.34 31.38
CA CYS A 20 12.36 4.41 31.36
C CYS A 20 11.18 4.13 32.32
N CYS A 21 10.51 2.97 32.21
CA CYS A 21 9.37 2.63 33.07
C CYS A 21 9.76 1.82 34.32
N ASN A 22 11.03 1.40 34.44
CA ASN A 22 11.55 0.58 35.54
C ASN A 22 10.80 -0.76 35.74
N GLN A 23 10.27 -1.33 34.65
CA GLN A 23 9.59 -2.63 34.67
C GLN A 23 10.45 -3.67 33.92
N VAL A 24 10.40 -4.92 34.39
CA VAL A 24 10.99 -6.07 33.69
C VAL A 24 10.17 -6.36 32.43
N ARG A 25 10.77 -6.18 31.26
CA ARG A 25 10.12 -6.27 29.93
C ARG A 25 11.12 -6.78 28.90
N VAL A 26 10.61 -7.20 27.74
CA VAL A 26 11.45 -7.45 26.56
C VAL A 26 12.06 -6.12 26.10
N ILE A 27 13.38 -6.07 26.02
CA ILE A 27 14.12 -4.90 25.55
C ILE A 27 14.20 -4.97 24.02
N VAL A 28 13.73 -3.91 23.37
CA VAL A 28 13.72 -3.81 21.90
C VAL A 28 14.80 -2.87 21.37
N GLU A 29 15.30 -1.97 22.22
CA GLU A 29 16.26 -0.95 21.82
C GLU A 29 17.20 -0.60 22.99
N THR A 30 18.45 -0.31 22.65
CA THR A 30 19.47 0.17 23.60
C THR A 30 20.10 1.46 23.09
N ARG A 31 19.78 2.58 23.74
CA ARG A 31 20.37 3.90 23.43
C ARG A 31 21.47 4.23 24.43
N GLY A 32 22.71 3.89 24.06
CA GLY A 32 23.85 4.03 24.96
C GLY A 32 23.72 3.08 26.16
N ARG A 33 23.46 3.62 27.35
CA ARG A 33 23.20 2.83 28.57
C ARG A 33 21.72 2.65 28.88
N LEU A 34 20.83 3.24 28.09
CA LEU A 34 19.39 3.20 28.33
C LEU A 34 18.76 2.06 27.53
N MET A 35 18.31 1.01 28.23
CA MET A 35 17.56 -0.10 27.66
C MET A 35 16.06 0.20 27.69
N LEU A 36 15.38 0.03 26.57
CA LEU A 36 13.98 0.43 26.39
C LEU A 36 13.13 -0.76 25.98
N CYS A 37 11.99 -0.92 26.65
CA CYS A 37 10.92 -1.78 26.15
C CYS A 37 10.22 -1.13 24.94
N ASP A 38 9.40 -1.92 24.25
CA ASP A 38 8.58 -1.49 23.11
C ASP A 38 7.79 -0.20 23.40
N ALA A 39 7.10 -0.16 24.54
CA ALA A 39 6.24 0.95 24.93
C ALA A 39 7.06 2.23 25.16
N CYS A 40 8.15 2.14 25.93
CA CYS A 40 9.00 3.29 26.21
C CYS A 40 9.77 3.76 24.98
N PHE A 41 10.17 2.84 24.09
CA PHE A 41 10.77 3.21 22.81
C PHE A 41 9.78 4.01 21.95
N LEU A 42 8.54 3.57 21.84
CA LEU A 42 7.48 4.32 21.16
C LEU A 42 7.25 5.70 21.82
N GLY A 43 7.07 5.73 23.13
CA GLY A 43 6.83 6.95 23.91
C GLY A 43 7.97 7.95 23.85
N MET A 44 9.22 7.50 23.80
CA MET A 44 10.39 8.37 23.65
C MET A 44 10.51 8.99 22.25
N ASN A 45 10.15 8.25 21.20
CA ASN A 45 10.20 8.76 19.83
C ASN A 45 9.00 9.66 19.51
N ARG A 46 7.87 9.45 20.17
CA ARG A 46 6.63 10.20 19.96
C ARG A 46 5.99 10.59 21.31
N PRO A 47 6.64 11.44 22.12
CA PRO A 47 6.10 11.83 23.41
C PRO A 47 4.80 12.62 23.23
N LEU A 48 3.78 12.20 23.99
CA LEU A 48 2.46 12.84 24.04
C LEU A 48 2.29 13.63 25.32
N VAL A 49 1.32 14.54 25.31
CA VAL A 49 0.99 15.39 26.46
C VAL A 49 -0.20 14.80 27.23
N TYR A 50 -0.05 14.68 28.54
CA TYR A 50 -1.07 14.15 29.43
C TYR A 50 -1.44 15.14 30.51
N GLU A 51 -2.70 15.10 30.93
CA GLU A 51 -3.24 15.84 32.07
C GLU A 51 -3.07 15.02 33.35
N CYS A 52 -2.54 15.67 34.40
CA CYS A 52 -2.41 15.12 35.74
C CYS A 52 -3.75 15.15 36.47
N GLU A 53 -4.20 14.00 37.01
CA GLU A 53 -5.43 13.91 37.80
C GLU A 53 -5.40 14.80 39.06
N GLY A 54 -4.24 14.86 39.73
CA GLY A 54 -4.12 15.61 40.98
C GLY A 54 -4.12 17.14 40.85
N CYS A 55 -3.53 17.71 39.79
CA CYS A 55 -3.41 19.18 39.64
C CYS A 55 -3.91 19.76 38.32
N GLY A 56 -4.40 18.94 37.39
CA GLY A 56 -4.87 19.37 36.06
C GLY A 56 -3.78 19.93 35.15
N ARG A 57 -2.50 19.88 35.55
CA ARG A 57 -1.39 20.37 34.71
C ARG A 57 -1.00 19.34 33.68
N TYR A 58 -0.50 19.83 32.56
CA TYR A 58 -0.07 19.02 31.43
C TYR A 58 1.43 18.70 31.50
N GLN A 59 1.81 17.46 31.24
CA GLN A 59 3.19 16.98 31.20
C GLN A 59 3.41 16.15 29.93
N ARG A 60 4.57 16.31 29.28
CA ARG A 60 5.03 15.34 28.27
C ARG A 60 5.61 14.12 28.97
N ILE A 61 5.10 12.95 28.67
CA ILE A 61 5.54 11.69 29.30
C ILE A 61 6.16 10.80 28.21
N PRO A 62 7.41 10.34 28.36
CA PRO A 62 8.09 9.47 27.39
C PRO A 62 7.65 8.00 27.49
N HIS A 63 6.38 7.77 27.84
CA HIS A 63 5.74 6.47 27.98
C HIS A 63 4.27 6.61 27.55
N PRO A 64 3.73 5.69 26.73
CA PRO A 64 2.38 5.79 26.16
C PRO A 64 1.31 5.49 27.21
N MET A 65 1.06 6.44 28.12
CA MET A 65 0.08 6.29 29.20
C MET A 65 -1.36 6.08 28.69
N TYR A 66 -1.64 6.38 27.41
CA TYR A 66 -2.95 6.11 26.80
C TYR A 66 -3.27 4.61 26.75
N ARG A 67 -2.26 3.72 26.75
CA ARG A 67 -2.46 2.26 26.75
C ARG A 67 -3.22 1.76 27.99
N TYR A 68 -3.30 2.58 29.04
CA TYR A 68 -3.93 2.25 30.32
C TYR A 68 -5.26 2.96 30.54
N GLN A 69 -5.79 3.66 29.53
CA GLN A 69 -7.04 4.43 29.61
C GLN A 69 -8.21 3.60 29.06
N PRO A 70 -9.32 3.46 29.80
CA PRO A 70 -10.50 2.75 29.29
C PRO A 70 -11.09 3.47 28.06
N THR A 71 -11.18 4.79 28.11
CA THR A 71 -11.60 5.65 26.99
C THR A 71 -10.65 6.87 26.85
N PRO A 72 -10.61 7.55 25.68
CA PRO A 72 -9.75 8.72 25.49
C PRO A 72 -10.00 9.88 26.47
N GLY A 73 -11.21 9.96 27.04
CA GLY A 73 -11.64 11.04 27.93
C GLY A 73 -11.40 10.76 29.42
N GLU A 74 -10.84 9.60 29.76
CA GLU A 74 -10.71 9.13 31.14
C GLU A 74 -9.25 9.04 31.59
N PHE A 75 -9.04 9.11 32.91
CA PHE A 75 -7.74 8.84 33.51
C PHE A 75 -7.44 7.34 33.45
N GLY A 76 -6.18 7.01 33.20
CA GLY A 76 -5.74 5.61 33.15
C GLY A 76 -5.58 4.98 34.53
N ASN A 77 -5.46 3.65 34.58
CA ASN A 77 -5.31 2.91 35.85
C ASN A 77 -3.85 2.79 36.35
N THR A 78 -2.88 3.23 35.56
CA THR A 78 -1.46 3.21 35.90
C THR A 78 -1.00 4.60 36.30
N SER A 79 -0.16 4.69 37.33
CA SER A 79 0.36 5.98 37.81
C SER A 79 1.71 6.32 37.18
N TRP A 80 2.00 7.62 37.11
CA TRP A 80 3.31 8.17 36.76
C TRP A 80 3.59 9.44 37.57
N ALA A 81 4.87 9.77 37.77
CA ALA A 81 5.29 10.91 38.57
C ALA A 81 4.93 12.25 37.89
N CYS A 82 4.22 13.11 38.61
CA CYS A 82 3.98 14.49 38.18
C CYS A 82 5.18 15.38 38.55
N GLN A 83 5.97 15.74 37.54
CA GLN A 83 7.15 16.60 37.68
C GLN A 83 6.82 18.09 37.51
N VAL A 84 5.58 18.44 37.17
CA VAL A 84 5.15 19.82 36.90
C VAL A 84 4.77 20.58 38.17
N ARG A 85 3.99 19.95 39.07
CA ARG A 85 3.48 20.63 40.27
C ARG A 85 3.38 19.73 41.50
N CYS A 86 2.72 18.57 41.38
CA CYS A 86 2.41 17.77 42.56
C CYS A 86 3.63 17.10 43.19
N GLY A 87 4.62 16.69 42.38
CA GLY A 87 5.72 15.82 42.82
C GLY A 87 5.29 14.38 43.17
N ALA A 88 3.99 14.07 43.08
CA ALA A 88 3.41 12.79 43.48
C ALA A 88 3.19 11.85 42.27
N GLN A 89 3.04 10.56 42.56
CA GLN A 89 2.49 9.58 41.63
C GLN A 89 0.99 9.82 41.47
N THR A 90 0.50 9.87 40.24
CA THR A 90 -0.91 10.20 39.92
C THR A 90 -1.31 9.52 38.62
N HIS A 91 -2.60 9.50 38.30
CA HIS A 91 -3.11 9.00 37.03
C HIS A 91 -3.13 10.09 35.95
N TRP A 92 -3.17 9.65 34.71
CA TRP A 92 -2.95 10.50 33.55
C TRP A 92 -4.01 10.26 32.48
N ARG A 93 -4.59 11.34 31.99
CA ARG A 93 -5.50 11.38 30.83
C ARG A 93 -4.79 11.99 29.64
N LEU A 94 -4.99 11.47 28.44
CA LEU A 94 -4.39 12.04 27.24
C LEU A 94 -5.00 13.43 26.99
N LYS A 95 -4.17 14.43 26.65
CA LYS A 95 -4.71 15.74 26.27
C LYS A 95 -5.54 15.58 24.99
N PRO A 96 -6.79 16.10 24.91
CA PRO A 96 -7.64 15.89 23.74
C PRO A 96 -7.00 16.27 22.40
N SER A 97 -6.17 17.32 22.38
CA SER A 97 -5.45 17.77 21.17
C SER A 97 -4.36 16.81 20.69
N GLU A 98 -4.03 15.77 21.46
CA GLU A 98 -3.01 14.76 21.13
C GLU A 98 -3.63 13.46 20.60
N LEU A 99 -4.97 13.36 20.56
CA LEU A 99 -5.67 12.12 20.22
C LEU A 99 -5.30 11.62 18.81
N ASP A 100 -5.27 12.51 17.82
CA ASP A 100 -4.92 12.20 16.42
C ASP A 100 -3.46 11.77 16.24
N ARG A 101 -2.61 11.93 17.27
CA ARG A 101 -1.20 11.53 17.25
C ARG A 101 -0.99 10.12 17.78
N VAL A 102 -2.02 9.50 18.37
CA VAL A 102 -1.97 8.10 18.82
C VAL A 102 -2.06 7.18 17.58
N PRO A 103 -1.09 6.27 17.37
CA PRO A 103 -1.17 5.32 16.25
C PRO A 103 -2.41 4.43 16.39
N ALA A 104 -3.23 4.34 15.33
CA ALA A 104 -4.49 3.59 15.35
C ALA A 104 -4.28 2.10 15.66
N GLU A 105 -3.14 1.54 15.23
CA GLU A 105 -2.72 0.17 15.48
C GLU A 105 -2.33 -0.11 16.94
N ASP A 106 -2.00 0.95 17.70
CA ASP A 106 -1.54 0.87 19.10
C ASP A 106 -2.60 1.36 20.10
N CYS A 107 -3.75 1.84 19.61
CA CYS A 107 -4.87 2.25 20.45
C CYS A 107 -5.39 1.06 21.27
N PRO A 108 -5.80 1.27 22.54
CA PRO A 108 -6.53 0.26 23.29
C PRO A 108 -7.77 -0.22 22.54
N ASP A 109 -8.06 -1.52 22.62
CA ASP A 109 -9.24 -2.12 21.99
C ASP A 109 -10.53 -1.44 22.45
N SER A 110 -10.58 -1.01 23.71
CA SER A 110 -11.72 -0.31 24.30
C SER A 110 -12.03 1.06 23.67
N TRP A 111 -11.12 1.61 22.88
CA TRP A 111 -11.35 2.87 22.17
C TRP A 111 -12.10 2.68 20.84
N GLY A 112 -12.23 1.45 20.32
CA GLY A 112 -12.91 1.16 19.05
C GLY A 112 -12.18 1.61 17.77
N VAL A 113 -11.15 2.47 17.89
CA VAL A 113 -10.38 3.03 16.76
C VAL A 113 -9.72 1.94 15.90
N ARG A 114 -9.25 0.84 16.52
CA ARG A 114 -8.58 -0.24 15.77
C ARG A 114 -9.52 -0.92 14.78
N ASP A 115 -10.78 -1.12 15.13
CA ASP A 115 -11.75 -1.78 14.26
C ASP A 115 -12.14 -0.91 13.07
N GLU A 116 -12.29 0.40 13.30
CA GLU A 116 -12.50 1.41 12.26
C GLU A 116 -11.31 1.47 11.29
N TRP A 117 -10.09 1.47 11.82
CA TRP A 117 -8.88 1.41 11.02
C TRP A 117 -8.81 0.12 10.20
N LEU A 118 -9.02 -1.05 10.79
CA LEU A 118 -9.06 -2.33 10.07
C LEU A 118 -10.14 -2.35 8.99
N ALA A 119 -11.31 -1.76 9.24
CA ALA A 119 -12.37 -1.61 8.26
C ALA A 119 -11.92 -0.72 7.08
N SER A 120 -11.23 0.39 7.35
CA SER A 120 -10.67 1.27 6.31
C SER A 120 -9.65 0.54 5.43
N ILE A 121 -8.76 -0.27 6.03
CA ILE A 121 -7.78 -1.08 5.28
C ILE A 121 -8.51 -2.11 4.41
N ARG A 122 -9.54 -2.80 4.93
CA ARG A 122 -10.34 -3.75 4.14
C ARG A 122 -11.01 -3.07 2.94
N ALA A 123 -11.60 -1.90 3.15
CA ALA A 123 -12.23 -1.11 2.08
C ALA A 123 -11.21 -0.68 1.01
N GLN A 124 -10.05 -0.18 1.42
CA GLN A 124 -8.97 0.17 0.50
C GLN A 124 -8.52 -1.03 -0.34
N ARG A 125 -8.26 -2.18 0.30
CA ARG A 125 -7.83 -3.39 -0.41
C ARG A 125 -8.88 -3.89 -1.41
N LEU A 126 -10.16 -3.75 -1.08
CA LEU A 126 -11.24 -4.09 -2.02
C LEU A 126 -11.23 -3.17 -3.24
N ALA A 127 -11.09 -1.86 -3.03
CA ALA A 127 -11.00 -0.87 -4.11
C ALA A 127 -9.78 -1.11 -5.01
N GLU A 128 -8.61 -1.42 -4.43
CA GLU A 128 -7.39 -1.75 -5.18
C GLU A 128 -7.59 -2.99 -6.07
N ARG A 129 -8.24 -4.04 -5.55
CA ARG A 129 -8.56 -5.25 -6.33
C ARG A 129 -9.52 -4.96 -7.48
N GLN A 130 -10.55 -4.14 -7.24
CA GLN A 130 -11.51 -3.76 -8.27
C GLN A 130 -10.85 -2.93 -9.38
N ALA A 131 -10.01 -1.96 -9.02
CA ALA A 131 -9.24 -1.17 -9.98
C ALA A 131 -8.20 -2.00 -10.74
N GLY A 132 -7.63 -3.03 -10.10
CA GLY A 132 -6.75 -4.00 -10.76
C GLY A 132 -7.51 -4.89 -11.75
N ALA A 133 -8.69 -5.39 -11.35
CA ALA A 133 -9.54 -6.20 -12.22
C ALA A 133 -10.05 -5.42 -13.44
N GLU A 134 -10.42 -4.15 -13.27
CA GLU A 134 -10.85 -3.29 -14.37
C GLU A 134 -9.72 -3.03 -15.37
N ARG A 135 -8.49 -2.81 -14.89
CA ARG A 135 -7.30 -2.71 -15.76
C ARG A 135 -7.04 -3.98 -16.57
N HIS A 136 -7.30 -5.16 -15.99
CA HIS A 136 -7.18 -6.41 -16.73
C HIS A 136 -8.35 -6.63 -17.70
N ARG A 137 -9.56 -6.19 -17.34
CA ARG A 137 -10.75 -6.28 -18.17
C ARG A 137 -10.72 -5.30 -19.35
N GLN A 138 -9.98 -4.19 -19.22
CA GLN A 138 -9.83 -3.22 -20.29
C GLN A 138 -9.42 -3.99 -21.55
N PRO A 139 -10.27 -3.99 -22.61
CA PRO A 139 -9.97 -4.75 -23.79
C PRO A 139 -8.59 -4.29 -24.24
N VAL A 140 -7.68 -5.24 -24.43
CA VAL A 140 -6.52 -4.97 -25.26
C VAL A 140 -7.14 -4.40 -26.53
N ILE A 141 -6.98 -3.10 -26.75
CA ILE A 141 -7.33 -2.50 -28.02
C ILE A 141 -6.39 -3.20 -28.97
N ASP A 142 -6.84 -4.32 -29.52
CA ASP A 142 -6.08 -5.12 -30.46
C ASP A 142 -5.68 -4.12 -31.53
N ALA A 143 -4.39 -3.83 -31.62
CA ALA A 143 -3.85 -2.92 -32.63
C ALA A 143 -4.33 -3.36 -34.04
N ASP A 144 -4.68 -4.63 -34.20
CA ASP A 144 -5.27 -5.24 -35.38
C ASP A 144 -6.60 -4.61 -35.82
N GLY A 145 -7.43 -4.10 -34.90
CA GLY A 145 -8.69 -3.43 -35.23
C GLY A 145 -8.50 -2.05 -35.87
N TYR A 146 -7.47 -1.30 -35.45
CA TYR A 146 -7.23 0.06 -35.96
C TYR A 146 -6.63 0.07 -37.38
N TRP A 147 -5.87 -0.97 -37.75
CA TRP A 147 -5.29 -1.06 -39.09
C TRP A 147 -6.30 -1.42 -40.18
N GLN A 148 -7.39 -2.11 -39.85
CA GLN A 148 -8.39 -2.47 -40.88
C GLN A 148 -9.12 -1.24 -41.42
N GLU A 149 -9.54 -0.31 -40.57
CA GLU A 149 -10.21 0.91 -41.05
C GLU A 149 -9.23 1.83 -41.80
N THR A 150 -8.02 2.01 -41.28
CA THR A 150 -7.01 2.88 -41.91
C THR A 150 -6.62 2.40 -43.32
N LEU A 151 -6.54 1.09 -43.54
CA LEU A 151 -6.20 0.53 -44.86
C LEU A 151 -7.35 0.66 -45.87
N VAL A 152 -8.59 0.54 -45.43
CA VAL A 152 -9.75 0.78 -46.29
C VAL A 152 -9.76 2.24 -46.75
N PHE A 153 -9.50 3.19 -45.85
CA PHE A 153 -9.40 4.61 -46.21
C PHE A 153 -8.26 4.89 -47.20
N VAL A 154 -7.06 4.33 -46.99
CA VAL A 154 -5.92 4.51 -47.92
C VAL A 154 -6.22 3.88 -49.29
N ALA A 155 -6.82 2.69 -49.34
CA ALA A 155 -7.21 2.04 -50.59
C ALA A 155 -8.28 2.84 -51.34
N LEU A 156 -9.28 3.37 -50.63
CA LEU A 156 -10.36 4.17 -51.21
C LEU A 156 -9.83 5.51 -51.75
N LEU A 157 -8.94 6.19 -51.02
CA LEU A 157 -8.27 7.40 -51.48
C LEU A 157 -7.39 7.13 -52.71
N GLY A 158 -6.66 6.01 -52.73
CA GLY A 158 -5.89 5.58 -53.90
C GLY A 158 -6.76 5.32 -55.13
N MET A 159 -7.91 4.65 -54.96
CA MET A 159 -8.87 4.43 -56.04
C MET A 159 -9.47 5.74 -56.55
N LEU A 160 -9.89 6.65 -55.67
CA LEU A 160 -10.44 7.95 -56.05
C LEU A 160 -9.40 8.82 -56.78
N ALA A 161 -8.15 8.84 -56.32
CA ALA A 161 -7.05 9.55 -57.00
C ALA A 161 -6.75 8.98 -58.40
N SER A 162 -6.93 7.66 -58.60
CA SER A 162 -6.70 7.02 -59.91
C SER A 162 -7.71 7.42 -60.99
N LEU A 163 -8.86 8.01 -60.63
CA LEU A 163 -9.86 8.51 -61.58
C LEU A 163 -9.35 9.71 -62.39
N ALA A 164 -8.33 10.41 -61.93
CA ALA A 164 -7.68 11.51 -62.67
C ALA A 164 -6.57 11.03 -63.63
N LEU A 165 -6.22 9.74 -63.63
CA LEU A 165 -5.15 9.19 -64.45
C LEU A 165 -5.65 8.72 -65.83
N PRO A 166 -4.77 8.72 -66.85
CA PRO A 166 -5.05 8.14 -68.17
C PRO A 166 -5.44 6.65 -68.05
N GLU A 167 -6.36 6.18 -68.89
CA GLU A 167 -6.92 4.82 -68.84
C GLU A 167 -5.86 3.72 -68.71
N LYS A 168 -4.79 3.80 -69.51
CA LYS A 168 -3.71 2.81 -69.49
C LYS A 168 -3.01 2.74 -68.13
N VAL A 169 -2.88 3.86 -67.42
CA VAL A 169 -2.21 3.93 -66.11
C VAL A 169 -3.15 3.50 -64.98
N ARG A 170 -4.45 3.78 -65.11
CA ARG A 170 -5.48 3.42 -64.13
C ARG A 170 -5.53 1.91 -63.88
N SER A 171 -5.47 1.10 -64.94
CA SER A 171 -5.50 -0.37 -64.82
C SER A 171 -4.31 -0.92 -64.03
N TYR A 172 -3.11 -0.36 -64.20
CA TYR A 172 -1.92 -0.79 -63.45
C TYR A 172 -1.98 -0.40 -61.98
N VAL A 173 -2.50 0.80 -61.67
CA VAL A 173 -2.64 1.26 -60.27
C VAL A 173 -3.68 0.43 -59.53
N VAL A 174 -4.84 0.17 -60.13
CA VAL A 174 -5.89 -0.66 -59.52
C VAL A 174 -5.38 -2.10 -59.28
N LEU A 175 -4.69 -2.68 -60.28
CA LEU A 175 -4.11 -4.02 -60.14
C LEU A 175 -3.01 -4.06 -59.07
N GLY A 176 -2.15 -3.04 -59.00
CA GLY A 176 -1.11 -2.93 -57.98
C GLY A 176 -1.68 -2.82 -56.56
N CYS A 177 -2.71 -2.00 -56.35
CA CYS A 177 -3.41 -1.89 -55.06
C CYS A 177 -4.09 -3.21 -54.67
N LEU A 178 -4.72 -3.91 -55.61
CA LEU A 178 -5.36 -5.21 -55.37
C LEU A 178 -4.33 -6.29 -54.97
N LEU A 179 -3.19 -6.34 -55.67
CA LEU A 179 -2.12 -7.30 -55.38
C LEU A 179 -1.47 -7.04 -54.02
N LEU A 180 -1.22 -5.77 -53.66
CA LEU A 180 -0.72 -5.39 -52.34
C LEU A 180 -1.71 -5.77 -51.23
N TRP A 181 -3.01 -5.57 -51.48
CA TRP A 181 -4.05 -5.97 -50.54
C TRP A 181 -4.07 -7.50 -50.35
N LEU A 182 -4.08 -8.27 -51.43
CA LEU A 182 -4.07 -9.74 -51.37
C LEU A 182 -2.80 -10.29 -50.70
N ALA A 183 -1.61 -9.77 -51.04
CA ALA A 183 -0.35 -10.20 -50.44
C ALA A 183 -0.36 -10.00 -48.92
N ARG A 184 -0.87 -8.86 -48.45
CA ARG A 184 -1.00 -8.56 -47.02
C ARG A 184 -2.01 -9.48 -46.33
N SER A 185 -3.17 -9.76 -46.94
CA SER A 185 -4.16 -10.68 -46.39
C SER A 185 -3.58 -12.08 -46.18
N HIS A 186 -2.78 -12.57 -47.13
CA HIS A 186 -2.08 -13.85 -46.98
C HIS A 186 -1.03 -13.83 -45.86
N LEU A 187 -0.28 -12.74 -45.73
CA LEU A 187 0.70 -12.56 -44.63
C LEU A 187 0.02 -12.55 -43.25
N GLN A 188 -1.14 -11.89 -43.11
CA GLN A 188 -1.88 -11.88 -41.84
C GLN A 188 -2.42 -13.27 -41.47
N VAL A 189 -2.96 -14.02 -42.45
CA VAL A 189 -3.43 -15.39 -42.21
C VAL A 189 -2.27 -16.33 -41.84
N ALA A 190 -1.10 -16.16 -42.47
CA ALA A 190 0.09 -16.94 -42.15
C ALA A 190 0.63 -16.62 -40.74
N ALA A 191 0.71 -15.33 -40.38
CA ALA A 191 1.18 -14.89 -39.06
C ALA A 191 0.23 -15.35 -37.93
N GLY A 192 -1.09 -15.25 -38.13
CA GLY A 192 -2.08 -15.74 -37.16
C GLY A 192 -1.99 -17.25 -36.93
N ARG A 193 -1.72 -18.05 -37.98
CA ARG A 193 -1.52 -19.51 -37.85
C ARG A 193 -0.25 -19.86 -37.07
N LEU A 194 0.82 -19.10 -37.25
CA LEU A 194 2.07 -19.32 -36.50
C LEU A 194 1.90 -18.96 -35.02
N LEU A 195 1.23 -17.85 -34.69
CA LEU A 195 0.98 -17.47 -33.29
C LEU A 195 0.09 -18.50 -32.56
N LEU A 196 -0.91 -19.07 -33.24
CA LEU A 196 -1.74 -20.15 -32.68
C LEU A 196 -0.97 -21.47 -32.45
N GLN A 197 0.11 -21.73 -33.18
CA GLN A 197 0.99 -22.88 -32.92
C GLN A 197 1.85 -22.68 -31.67
N TRP A 198 2.28 -21.45 -31.39
CA TRP A 198 3.09 -21.11 -30.23
C TRP A 198 2.27 -20.99 -28.93
N ALA A 199 0.99 -20.64 -29.03
CA ALA A 199 0.10 -20.46 -27.87
C ALA A 199 -0.47 -21.78 -27.28
N ARG A 200 -0.08 -22.96 -27.77
CA ARG A 200 -0.48 -24.23 -27.14
C ARG A 200 0.28 -24.41 -25.82
N PRO A 201 -0.41 -24.45 -24.66
CA PRO A 201 0.25 -24.66 -23.38
C PRO A 201 0.92 -26.04 -23.36
N MET A 202 2.20 -26.07 -22.98
CA MET A 202 2.87 -27.31 -22.60
C MET A 202 2.29 -27.76 -21.27
N HIS A 203 1.26 -28.60 -21.32
CA HIS A 203 0.86 -29.39 -20.16
C HIS A 203 1.84 -30.55 -20.03
N GLY A 204 2.78 -30.38 -19.09
CA GLY A 204 3.66 -31.41 -18.54
C GLY A 204 3.66 -31.29 -17.02
#